data_AF-A0A2C4QB10-F1
#
_entry.id   AF-A0A2C4QB10-F1
#
_cell.length_a   1.000
_cell.length_b   1.000
_cell.length_c   1.000
_cell.angle_alpha   90.00
_cell.angle_beta   90.00
_cell.angle_gamma   90.00
#
_symmetry.space_group_name_H-M   'P 1'
#
loop_
_entity.id
_entity.type
_entity.pdbx_description
1 polymer ?
#
loop_
_entity_poly.entity_id
_entity_poly.type
_entity_poly.pdbx_seq_one_letter_code
_entity_poly.pdbx_strand_id
1 'polypeptide(L)' 'MYEIARFYNETGIKIGTSAAANLLAAKQIGKEKGANFNVVTVFLDAVSIEGWSDVKSLQKIKRELNK' A
#
# COMPACT_ATOMS: atom_id res chain seq x y z
N MET A 1 1.62 -4.92 -6.38
CA MET A 1 2.71 -5.04 -5.39
C MET A 1 3.36 -3.72 -4.98
N TYR A 2 3.61 -2.76 -5.90
CA TYR A 2 4.25 -1.49 -5.54
C TYR A 2 3.55 -0.72 -4.41
N GLU A 3 2.22 -0.55 -4.49
CA GLU A 3 1.48 0.20 -3.46
C GLU A 3 1.50 -0.50 -2.10
N ILE A 4 1.53 -1.83 -2.07
CA ILE A 4 1.71 -2.63 -0.83
C ILE A 4 3.09 -2.35 -0.23
N ALA A 5 4.14 -2.39 -1.05
CA ALA A 5 5.51 -2.12 -0.63
C ALA A 5 5.67 -0.70 -0.09
N ARG A 6 5.07 0.26 -0.77
CA ARG A 6 5.07 1.68 -0.39
C ARG A 6 4.31 1.91 0.91
N PHE A 7 3.07 1.42 1.02
CA PHE A 7 2.27 1.56 2.23
C PHE A 7 2.97 0.95 3.44
N TYR A 8 3.58 -0.23 3.29
CA TYR A 8 4.38 -0.82 4.35
C TYR A 8 5.60 0.03 4.74
N ASN A 9 6.30 0.61 3.76
CA ASN A 9 7.44 1.48 4.06
C ASN A 9 7.02 2.76 4.81
N GLU A 10 5.82 3.28 4.54
CA GLU A 10 5.29 4.50 5.15
C GLU A 10 4.68 4.24 6.53
N THR A 11 4.07 3.07 6.76
CA THR A 11 3.22 2.81 7.95
C THR A 11 3.70 1.66 8.83
N GLY A 12 4.56 0.78 8.31
CA GLY A 12 4.92 -0.50 8.93
C GLY A 12 3.83 -1.57 8.86
N ILE A 13 2.67 -1.27 8.27
CA ILE A 13 1.52 -2.18 8.24
C ILE A 13 1.53 -3.03 6.97
N LYS A 14 1.36 -4.35 7.15
CA LYS A 14 1.21 -5.31 6.06
C LYS A 14 -0.23 -5.35 5.59
N ILE A 15 -0.47 -5.14 4.30
CA ILE A 15 -1.80 -5.18 3.69
C ILE A 15 -1.87 -6.18 2.54
N GLY A 16 -3.06 -6.74 2.30
CA GLY A 16 -3.45 -7.54 1.15
C GLY A 16 -3.45 -6.79 -0.19
N THR A 17 -3.61 -7.52 -1.29
CA THR A 17 -3.84 -6.94 -2.63
C THR A 17 -5.19 -6.23 -2.73
N SER A 18 -6.24 -6.82 -2.17
CA SER A 18 -7.57 -6.21 -2.04
C SER A 18 -7.53 -4.93 -1.20
N ALA A 19 -6.82 -4.96 -0.08
CA ALA A 19 -6.60 -3.79 0.76
C ALA A 19 -5.85 -2.66 0.03
N ALA A 20 -4.84 -2.98 -0.80
CA ALA A 20 -4.17 -1.99 -1.62
C ALA A 20 -5.08 -1.37 -2.70
N ALA A 21 -6.00 -2.15 -3.28
CA ALA A 21 -7.00 -1.61 -4.20
C ALA A 21 -7.94 -0.63 -3.48
N ASN A 22 -8.40 -0.98 -2.28
CA ASN A 22 -9.20 -0.09 -1.44
C ASN A 22 -8.46 1.20 -1.08
N LEU A 23 -7.16 1.12 -0.77
CA LEU A 23 -6.32 2.29 -0.51
C LEU A 23 -6.24 3.21 -1.72
N LEU A 24 -6.07 2.67 -2.93
CA LEU A 24 -6.01 3.46 -4.16
C LEU A 24 -7.35 4.15 -4.46
N ALA A 25 -8.46 3.42 -4.32
CA ALA A 25 -9.79 3.99 -4.45
C ALA A 25 -10.04 5.10 -3.41
N ALA A 26 -9.65 4.88 -2.16
CA ALA A 26 -9.79 5.86 -1.09
C ALA A 26 -8.98 7.14 -1.36
N LYS A 27 -7.74 6.99 -1.85
CA LYS A 27 -6.90 8.14 -2.25
C LYS A 27 -7.53 8.95 -3.37
N GLN A 28 -8.10 8.27 -4.37
CA GLN A 28 -8.77 8.93 -5.49
C GLN A 28 -10.01 9.71 -5.03
N ILE A 29 -10.86 9.08 -4.21
CA ILE A 29 -12.06 9.74 -3.65
C ILE A 29 -11.67 10.95 -2.80
N GLY A 30 -10.63 10.82 -1.95
CA GLY A 30 -10.14 11.92 -1.13
C GLY A 30 -9.64 13.10 -1.98
N LYS A 31 -8.94 12.82 -3.09
CA LYS A 31 -8.50 13.84 -4.04
C LYS A 31 -9.67 14.57 -4.71
N GLU A 32 -10.73 13.86 -5.08
CA GLU A 32 -11.92 14.43 -5.72
C GLU A 32 -12.77 15.28 -4.77
N LYS A 33 -12.89 14.87 -3.50
CA LYS A 33 -13.75 15.54 -2.50
C LYS A 33 -13.05 16.68 -1.76
N GLY A 34 -11.72 16.70 -1.72
CA GLY A 34 -10.93 17.77 -1.13
C GLY A 34 -10.86 17.71 0.41
N ALA A 35 -10.32 18.78 1.01
CA ALA A 35 -9.87 18.79 2.41
C ALA A 35 -10.99 18.67 3.48
N ASN A 36 -12.25 18.94 3.14
CA ASN A 36 -13.39 18.86 4.07
C ASN A 36 -14.06 17.49 4.08
N PHE A 37 -13.42 16.47 3.51
CA PHE A 37 -13.97 15.13 3.38
C PHE A 37 -12.98 14.08 3.86
N ASN A 38 -13.44 13.19 4.73
CA ASN A 38 -12.64 12.08 5.24
C ASN A 38 -13.09 10.77 4.59
N VAL A 39 -12.12 10.02 4.05
CA VAL A 39 -12.36 8.65 3.58
C VAL A 39 -11.83 7.68 4.62
N VAL A 40 -12.73 6.83 5.13
CA VAL A 40 -12.35 5.69 5.98
C VAL A 40 -12.43 4.42 5.14
N THR A 41 -11.39 3.59 5.21
CA THR A 41 -11.35 2.31 4.50
C THR A 41 -10.89 1.21 5.44
N VAL A 42 -11.37 -0.01 5.18
CA VAL A 42 -11.05 -1.20 5.98
C VAL A 42 -10.12 -2.10 5.18
N PHE A 43 -9.01 -2.49 5.79
CA PHE A 43 -8.06 -3.43 5.23
C PHE A 43 -8.26 -4.79 5.87
N LEU A 44 -8.74 -5.74 5.09
CA LEU A 44 -8.84 -7.14 5.48
C LEU A 44 -7.56 -7.87 5.07
N ASP A 45 -7.00 -8.61 6.03
CA ASP A 45 -5.84 -9.52 6.01
C ASP A 45 -4.58 -9.11 5.22
N ALA A 46 -3.43 -9.61 5.66
CA ALA A 46 -2.17 -9.44 4.96
C ALA A 46 -2.09 -10.39 3.75
N VAL A 47 -1.34 -10.01 2.71
CA VAL A 47 -0.97 -10.97 1.64
C VAL A 47 -0.28 -12.19 2.27
N SER A 48 -0.41 -13.36 1.65
CA SER A 48 0.36 -14.56 2.00
C SER A 48 1.87 -14.30 2.10
N ILE A 49 2.58 -15.16 2.83
CA ILE A 49 4.04 -15.09 2.98
C ILE A 49 4.76 -15.04 1.61
N GLU A 50 4.27 -15.82 0.65
CA GLU A 50 4.81 -15.88 -0.72
C GLU A 50 4.68 -14.53 -1.43
N GLY A 51 3.50 -13.89 -1.39
CA GLY A 51 3.33 -12.58 -2.00
C GLY A 51 4.13 -11.47 -1.30
N TRP A 52 4.50 -11.64 -0.02
CA TRP A 52 5.44 -10.74 0.64
C TRP A 52 6.90 -10.91 0.20
N SER A 53 7.28 -12.05 -0.36
CA SER A 53 8.61 -12.24 -0.95
C SER A 53 8.83 -11.28 -2.11
N ASP A 54 7.85 -11.17 -2.99
CA ASP A 54 7.87 -10.23 -4.13
C ASP A 54 7.94 -8.77 -3.66
N VAL A 55 7.20 -8.43 -2.61
CA VAL A 55 7.23 -7.09 -1.99
C VAL A 55 8.61 -6.76 -1.43
N LYS A 56 9.27 -7.70 -0.74
CA LYS A 56 10.62 -7.51 -0.22
C LYS A 56 11.65 -7.31 -1.34
N SER A 57 11.52 -8.06 -2.43
CA SER A 57 12.38 -7.91 -3.61
C SER A 57 12.28 -6.50 -4.21
N LEU A 58 11.07 -5.95 -4.32
CA LEU A 58 10.86 -4.56 -4.77
C LEU A 58 11.47 -3.52 -3.81
N GLN A 59 11.38 -3.75 -2.49
CA GLN A 59 12.02 -2.87 -1.50
C GLN A 59 13.55 -2.88 -1.61
N LYS A 60 14.14 -4.05 -1.88
CA LYS A 60 15.59 -4.19 -2.08
C LYS A 60 16.05 -3.40 -3.31
N ILE A 61 15.38 -3.56 -4.45
CA ILE A 61 15.68 -2.82 -5.68
C ILE A 61 15.62 -1.31 -5.44
N LYS A 62 14.57 -0.82 -4.76
CA LYS A 62 14.43 0.62 -4.46
C LYS A 62 15.58 1.16 -3.59
N ARG A 63 16.08 0.37 -2.63
CA ARG A 63 17.22 0.76 -1.78
C ARG A 63 18.53 0.80 -2.56
N GLU A 64 18.71 -0.08 -3.53
CA GLU A 64 19.91 -0.13 -4.38
C GLU A 64 19.94 1.03 -5.39
N LEU A 65 18.79 1.43 -5.94
CA LEU A 65 18.67 2.58 -6.84
C LEU A 65 18.85 3.95 -6.15
N ASN A 66 18.68 4.01 -4.84
CA ASN A 66 18.77 5.24 -4.05
C ASN A 66 20.14 5.41 -3.35
N LYS A 67 21.11 4.54 -3.63
CA LYS A 67 22.52 4.67 -3.21
C LYS A 67 23.33 5.37 -4.29
#